data_AF-A0A1D3CR50-F1
#
_entry.id   AF-A0A1D3CR50-F1
#
_cell.length_a   1.000
_cell.length_b   1.000
_cell.length_c   1.000
_cell.angle_alpha   90.00
_cell.angle_beta   90.00
_cell.angle_gamma   90.00
#
_symmetry.space_group_name_H-M   'P 1'
#
loop_
_entity.id
_entity.type
_entity.pdbx_description
1 polymer ?
#
loop_
_entity_poly.entity_id
_entity_poly.type
_entity_poly.pdbx_seq_one_letter_code
_entity_poly.pdbx_strand_id
1 'polypeptide(L)'
;MRSGEVALEWAVNQDFQVDFGFPWFDSQGYNWFRAFSIPAGAYEVKFGFYFEKRTHVEPQGNSITFGAGFALYAGYFFGMGNSVAWLRAGIGVFAVLQAELTIDLSAQVTNIGNLPNIVKGVLIEGAIGIFAYGEGGIDVWTFSTWGYSRGRRRRSIRSPSTKKATAMAYSLSCSPSSLPEQRLWASWMRLPGVTDI
;
A
#
# COMPACT_ATOMS: atom_id res chain seq x y z
N MET A 1 0.75 0.22 -18.95
CA MET A 1 0.71 0.40 -17.48
C MET A 1 0.01 1.72 -17.17
N ARG A 2 -0.96 1.77 -16.25
CA ARG A 2 -1.76 2.99 -15.97
C ARG A 2 -1.53 3.63 -14.61
N SER A 3 -1.09 2.85 -13.63
CA SER A 3 -0.74 3.28 -12.27
C SER A 3 0.34 2.33 -11.75
N GLY A 4 1.00 2.74 -10.67
CA GLY A 4 2.08 2.00 -10.04
C GLY A 4 2.95 2.94 -9.25
N GLU A 5 3.08 2.68 -7.95
CA GLU A 5 3.98 3.39 -7.06
C GLU A 5 5.14 2.47 -6.67
N VAL A 6 6.34 3.03 -6.59
CA VAL A 6 7.50 2.34 -6.05
C VAL A 6 8.03 3.20 -4.91
N ALA A 7 8.16 2.61 -3.73
CA ALA A 7 8.77 3.26 -2.58
C ALA A 7 9.95 2.41 -2.08
N LEU A 8 11.04 3.11 -1.77
CA LEU A 8 12.20 2.55 -1.10
C LEU A 8 12.40 3.37 0.16
N GLU A 9 12.28 2.72 1.31
CA GLU A 9 12.55 3.31 2.60
C GLU A 9 13.78 2.65 3.20
N TRP A 10 14.66 3.46 3.79
CA TRP A 10 15.88 3.00 4.44
C TRP A 10 16.14 3.86 5.68
N ALA A 11 16.45 3.21 6.80
CA ALA A 11 16.75 3.86 8.05
C ALA A 11 18.17 3.53 8.56
N VAL A 12 18.70 4.38 9.44
CA VAL A 12 20.08 4.29 9.94
C VAL A 12 20.32 3.01 10.77
N ASN A 13 19.26 2.43 11.33
CA ASN A 13 19.26 1.14 12.03
C ASN A 13 19.24 -0.07 11.07
N GLN A 14 19.56 0.13 9.79
CA GLN A 14 19.53 -0.90 8.73
C GLN A 14 18.14 -1.51 8.53
N ASP A 15 17.08 -0.80 8.92
CA ASP A 15 15.73 -1.16 8.53
C ASP A 15 15.46 -0.65 7.13
N PHE A 16 14.73 -1.45 6.38
CA PHE A 16 14.40 -1.11 5.02
C PHE A 16 13.06 -1.70 4.62
N GLN A 17 12.41 -1.01 3.69
CA GLN A 17 11.19 -1.47 3.05
C GLN A 17 11.29 -1.19 1.55
N VAL A 18 10.99 -2.21 0.76
CA VAL A 18 10.86 -2.12 -0.69
C VAL A 18 9.41 -2.41 -1.02
N ASP A 19 8.69 -1.41 -1.52
CA ASP A 19 7.28 -1.49 -1.88
C ASP A 19 7.10 -1.25 -3.38
N PHE A 20 6.52 -2.23 -4.06
CA PHE A 20 6.10 -2.17 -5.46
C PHE A 20 4.57 -2.17 -5.54
N GLY A 21 3.97 -1.03 -5.23
CA GLY A 21 2.55 -0.79 -5.39
C GLY A 21 1.67 -1.70 -4.53
N PHE A 22 2.16 -2.18 -3.39
CA PHE A 22 1.34 -2.96 -2.48
C PHE A 22 0.15 -2.10 -2.01
N PRO A 23 -1.09 -2.58 -2.12
CA PRO A 23 -2.26 -1.82 -1.75
C PRO A 23 -2.41 -1.88 -0.23
N TRP A 24 -1.75 -0.97 0.49
CA TRP A 24 -1.85 -0.94 1.95
C TRP A 24 -3.29 -0.68 2.42
N PHE A 25 -3.65 -1.28 3.56
CA PHE A 25 -4.95 -1.09 4.18
C PHE A 25 -4.99 0.26 4.90
N ASP A 26 -6.00 1.09 4.61
CA ASP A 26 -6.27 2.35 5.28
C ASP A 26 -7.70 2.38 5.86
N SER A 27 -8.13 3.52 6.40
CA SER A 27 -9.47 3.69 6.98
C SER A 27 -10.65 3.43 6.02
N GLN A 28 -10.40 3.40 4.71
CA GLN A 28 -11.37 3.15 3.64
C GLN A 28 -11.18 1.78 2.96
N GLY A 29 -10.20 0.99 3.42
CA GLY A 29 -9.87 -0.34 2.90
C GLY A 29 -8.54 -0.37 2.15
N TYR A 30 -8.35 -1.38 1.30
CA TYR A 30 -7.10 -1.53 0.53
C TYR A 30 -6.98 -0.48 -0.58
N ASN A 31 -5.88 0.28 -0.60
CA ASN A 31 -5.65 1.34 -1.58
C ASN A 31 -5.11 0.82 -2.92
N TRP A 32 -5.99 0.22 -3.71
CA TRP A 32 -5.71 -0.32 -5.04
C TRP A 32 -5.39 0.72 -6.13
N PHE A 33 -5.34 2.01 -5.80
CA PHE A 33 -4.91 3.04 -6.74
C PHE A 33 -3.38 3.20 -6.82
N ARG A 34 -2.67 2.72 -5.78
CA ARG A 34 -1.19 2.67 -5.75
C ARG A 34 -0.64 1.46 -6.52
N ALA A 35 -1.44 0.40 -6.62
CA ALA A 35 -1.07 -0.83 -7.30
C ALA A 35 -0.80 -0.67 -8.79
N PHE A 36 0.09 -1.51 -9.29
CA PHE A 36 0.40 -1.56 -10.71
C PHE A 36 -0.82 -2.05 -11.48
N SER A 37 -1.23 -1.31 -12.50
CA SER A 37 -2.43 -1.62 -13.30
C SER A 37 -2.08 -1.92 -14.75
N ILE A 38 -2.51 -3.10 -15.22
CA ILE A 38 -2.42 -3.56 -16.59
C ILE A 38 -3.85 -3.80 -17.13
N PRO A 39 -4.40 -2.86 -17.91
CA PRO A 39 -5.66 -3.06 -18.61
C PRO A 39 -5.44 -3.87 -19.89
N ALA A 40 -6.33 -4.83 -20.16
CA ALA A 40 -6.38 -5.65 -21.37
C ALA A 40 -7.83 -5.67 -21.91
N GLY A 41 -8.14 -4.75 -22.82
CA GLY A 41 -9.52 -4.57 -23.31
C GLY A 41 -10.48 -4.16 -22.19
N ALA A 42 -11.53 -4.97 -21.99
CA ALA A 42 -12.52 -4.80 -20.93
C ALA A 42 -12.07 -5.36 -19.56
N TYR A 43 -10.89 -5.98 -19.49
CA TYR A 43 -10.34 -6.55 -18.27
C TYR A 43 -9.24 -5.68 -17.69
N GLU A 44 -9.05 -5.75 -16.37
CA GLU A 44 -7.95 -5.13 -15.67
C GLU A 44 -7.38 -6.11 -14.64
N VAL A 45 -6.04 -6.21 -14.64
CA VAL A 45 -5.28 -6.83 -13.57
C VAL A 45 -4.55 -5.74 -12.82
N LYS A 46 -4.60 -5.78 -11.49
CA LYS A 46 -3.73 -4.99 -10.63
C LYS A 46 -2.91 -5.89 -9.72
N PHE A 47 -1.70 -5.50 -9.42
CA PHE A 47 -0.85 -6.25 -8.50
C PHE A 47 0.11 -5.33 -7.75
N GLY A 48 0.59 -5.82 -6.63
CA GLY A 48 1.66 -5.19 -5.88
C GLY A 48 2.29 -6.14 -4.89
N PHE A 49 3.52 -5.85 -4.48
CA PHE A 49 4.22 -6.64 -3.48
C PHE A 49 5.15 -5.75 -2.67
N TYR A 50 5.47 -6.19 -1.47
CA TYR A 50 6.48 -5.52 -0.66
C TYR A 50 7.34 -6.55 0.08
N PHE A 51 8.52 -6.10 0.47
CA PHE A 51 9.40 -6.81 1.39
C PHE A 51 10.01 -5.79 2.35
N GLU A 52 10.05 -6.11 3.63
CA GLU A 52 10.61 -5.24 4.66
C GLU A 52 11.36 -6.01 5.73
N LYS A 53 12.29 -5.31 6.36
CA LYS A 53 12.98 -5.73 7.57
C LYS A 53 12.92 -4.57 8.57
N ARG A 54 12.40 -4.85 9.75
CA ARG A 54 12.27 -3.89 10.86
C ARG A 54 12.96 -4.42 12.10
N THR A 55 13.58 -3.52 12.86
CA THR A 55 14.25 -3.84 14.13
C THR A 55 13.49 -3.13 15.24
N HIS A 56 12.97 -3.92 16.18
CA HIS A 56 12.30 -3.40 17.36
C HIS A 56 13.25 -3.49 18.56
N VAL A 57 13.46 -2.36 19.21
CA VAL A 57 14.23 -2.27 20.44
C VAL A 57 13.25 -2.33 21.60
N GLU A 58 13.05 -3.53 22.16
CA GLU A 58 12.19 -3.73 23.33
C GLU A 58 13.04 -3.77 24.61
N PRO A 59 12.51 -3.34 25.77
CA PRO A 59 13.22 -3.43 27.05
C PRO A 59 13.62 -4.86 27.44
N GLN A 60 12.98 -5.87 26.85
CA GLN A 60 13.15 -7.30 27.14
C GLN A 60 14.10 -8.00 26.16
N GLY A 61 14.63 -7.29 25.16
CA GLY A 61 15.50 -7.85 24.12
C GLY A 61 15.22 -7.23 22.76
N ASN A 62 16.22 -7.21 21.88
CA ASN A 62 16.03 -6.74 20.51
C ASN A 62 15.30 -7.81 19.69
N SER A 63 14.34 -7.41 18.86
CA SER A 63 13.70 -8.30 17.90
C SER A 63 13.84 -7.77 16.48
N ILE A 64 13.91 -8.70 15.51
CA ILE A 64 13.87 -8.38 14.08
C ILE A 64 12.60 -8.99 13.50
N THR A 65 11.85 -8.18 12.76
CA THR A 65 10.68 -8.61 12.02
C THR A 65 10.98 -8.53 10.53
N PHE A 66 10.76 -9.64 9.82
CA PHE A 66 10.77 -9.71 8.37
C PHE A 66 9.33 -9.77 7.88
N GLY A 67 8.94 -8.80 7.07
CA GLY A 67 7.60 -8.72 6.48
C GLY A 67 7.67 -8.90 4.97
N ALA A 68 6.72 -9.62 4.41
CA ALA A 68 6.53 -9.72 2.97
C ALA A 68 5.05 -9.83 2.65
N GLY A 69 4.64 -9.23 1.53
CA GLY A 69 3.27 -9.34 1.08
C GLY A 69 3.14 -9.29 -0.42
N PHE A 70 2.05 -9.88 -0.90
CA PHE A 70 1.65 -9.90 -2.30
C PHE A 70 0.15 -9.65 -2.40
N ALA A 71 -0.24 -8.84 -3.38
CA ALA A 71 -1.63 -8.50 -3.64
C ALA A 71 -1.92 -8.62 -5.13
N LEU A 72 -3.08 -9.19 -5.45
CA LEU A 72 -3.58 -9.36 -6.80
C LEU A 72 -5.06 -8.95 -6.87
N TYR A 73 -5.42 -8.24 -7.92
CA TYR A 73 -6.79 -7.93 -8.29
C TYR A 73 -6.99 -8.30 -9.76
N ALA A 74 -8.11 -8.94 -10.07
CA ALA A 74 -8.52 -9.22 -11.43
C ALA A 74 -10.02 -8.91 -11.59
N GLY A 75 -10.36 -8.15 -12.63
CA GLY A 75 -11.73 -7.70 -12.82
C GLY A 75 -12.01 -7.09 -14.16
N TYR A 76 -13.20 -6.52 -14.25
CA TYR A 76 -13.66 -5.74 -15.38
C TYR A 76 -13.37 -4.27 -15.16
N PHE A 77 -13.13 -3.59 -16.27
CA PHE A 77 -12.78 -2.19 -16.30
C PHE A 77 -13.51 -1.49 -17.46
N PHE A 78 -14.15 -0.36 -17.14
CA PHE A 78 -14.82 0.52 -18.09
C PHE A 78 -14.24 1.92 -17.98
N GLY A 79 -13.74 2.45 -19.10
CA GLY A 79 -13.23 3.81 -19.18
C GLY A 79 -13.89 4.55 -20.32
N MET A 80 -14.41 5.73 -20.04
CA MET A 80 -14.93 6.64 -21.04
C MET A 80 -14.34 8.02 -20.78
N GLY A 81 -13.76 8.65 -21.79
CA GLY A 81 -13.19 9.97 -21.64
C GLY A 81 -12.69 10.55 -22.95
N ASN A 82 -12.71 11.86 -23.03
CA ASN A 82 -12.07 12.67 -24.06
C ASN A 82 -10.95 13.51 -23.41
N SER A 83 -10.30 14.39 -24.18
CA SER A 83 -9.20 15.24 -23.69
C SER A 83 -9.59 16.27 -22.63
N VAL A 84 -10.89 16.39 -22.30
CA VAL A 84 -11.44 17.39 -21.38
C VAL A 84 -12.02 16.74 -20.13
N ALA A 85 -12.70 15.60 -20.26
CA ALA A 85 -13.28 14.88 -19.13
C ALA A 85 -13.01 13.38 -19.27
N TRP A 86 -12.66 12.74 -18.15
CA TRP A 86 -12.42 11.31 -18.09
C TRP A 86 -13.17 10.69 -16.92
N LEU A 87 -13.70 9.50 -17.14
CA LEU A 87 -14.37 8.67 -16.17
C LEU A 87 -13.88 7.24 -16.29
N ARG A 88 -13.66 6.62 -15.15
CA ARG A 88 -13.04 5.32 -14.99
C ARG A 88 -13.82 4.56 -13.92
N ALA A 89 -14.29 3.35 -14.21
CA ALA A 89 -14.89 2.48 -13.22
C ALA A 89 -14.40 1.05 -13.40
N GLY A 90 -14.34 0.30 -12.32
CA GLY A 90 -13.98 -1.12 -12.38
C GLY A 90 -14.56 -1.89 -11.22
N ILE A 91 -14.75 -3.18 -11.45
CA ILE A 91 -15.18 -4.15 -10.43
C ILE A 91 -14.42 -5.46 -10.63
N GLY A 92 -13.92 -6.02 -9.55
CA GLY A 92 -13.15 -7.24 -9.60
C GLY A 92 -12.98 -7.90 -8.25
N VAL A 93 -12.40 -9.09 -8.29
CA VAL A 93 -12.04 -9.84 -7.09
C VAL A 93 -10.58 -9.53 -6.79
N PHE A 94 -10.26 -9.44 -5.51
CA PHE A 94 -8.89 -9.31 -5.05
C PHE A 94 -8.53 -10.36 -4.01
N ALA A 95 -7.23 -10.63 -3.93
CA ALA A 95 -6.59 -11.39 -2.88
C ALA A 95 -5.35 -10.62 -2.41
N VAL A 96 -5.19 -10.49 -1.10
CA VAL A 96 -4.01 -9.94 -0.43
C VAL A 96 -3.50 -11.02 0.51
N LEU A 97 -2.18 -11.22 0.52
CA LEU A 97 -1.49 -12.10 1.44
C LEU A 97 -0.31 -11.34 2.03
N GLN A 98 -0.19 -11.36 3.35
CA GLN A 98 0.89 -10.78 4.12
C GLN A 98 1.41 -11.82 5.10
N ALA A 99 2.73 -11.87 5.25
CA ALA A 99 3.41 -12.72 6.21
C ALA A 99 4.46 -11.91 6.94
N GLU A 100 4.50 -12.08 8.26
CA GLU A 100 5.52 -11.51 9.13
C GLU A 100 6.15 -12.60 9.98
N LEU A 101 7.48 -12.58 10.05
CA LEU A 101 8.30 -13.45 10.88
C LEU A 101 9.08 -12.59 11.86
N THR A 102 8.80 -12.74 13.14
CA THR A 102 9.50 -12.02 14.21
C THR A 102 10.45 -12.96 14.94
N ILE A 103 11.71 -12.55 15.00
CA ILE A 103 12.83 -13.29 15.58
C ILE A 103 13.37 -12.50 16.77
N ASP A 104 13.57 -13.18 17.90
CA ASP A 104 14.23 -12.62 19.07
C ASP A 104 15.74 -12.74 18.96
N LEU A 105 16.46 -11.62 19.03
CA LEU A 105 17.92 -11.59 19.03
C LEU A 105 18.53 -11.81 20.41
N SER A 106 17.72 -11.77 21.48
CA SER A 106 18.21 -12.03 22.83
C SER A 106 18.46 -13.52 23.11
N ALA A 107 17.89 -14.41 22.28
CA ALA A 107 18.10 -15.85 22.37
C ALA A 107 19.48 -16.25 21.77
N GLN A 108 20.41 -16.67 22.61
CA GLN A 108 21.70 -17.22 22.14
C GLN A 108 21.49 -18.54 21.39
N VAL A 109 21.83 -18.57 20.11
CA VAL A 109 21.77 -19.79 19.27
C VAL A 109 22.97 -20.67 19.60
N THR A 110 22.81 -21.53 20.60
CA THR A 110 23.84 -22.51 20.99
C THR A 110 23.73 -23.82 20.20
N ASN A 111 22.59 -24.11 19.57
CA ASN A 111 22.36 -25.29 18.73
C ASN A 111 21.20 -25.05 17.73
N ILE A 112 21.29 -25.63 16.53
CA ILE A 112 20.26 -25.55 15.47
C ILE A 112 18.90 -26.09 15.96
N GLY A 113 18.89 -27.04 16.90
CA GLY A 113 17.66 -27.57 17.51
C GLY A 113 16.84 -26.57 18.34
N ASN A 114 17.41 -25.41 18.69
CA ASN A 114 16.73 -24.35 19.46
C ASN A 114 16.06 -23.28 18.58
N LEU A 115 16.03 -23.45 17.26
CA LEU A 115 15.35 -22.55 16.31
C LEU A 115 13.91 -22.17 16.72
N PRO A 116 13.05 -23.08 17.24
CA PRO A 116 11.70 -22.72 17.67
C PRO A 116 11.66 -21.71 18.81
N ASN A 117 12.70 -21.64 19.65
CA ASN A 117 12.77 -20.73 20.80
C ASN A 117 13.19 -19.30 20.40
N ILE A 118 13.65 -19.10 19.17
CA ILE A 118 14.10 -17.81 18.64
C ILE A 118 12.95 -17.14 17.87
N VAL A 119 12.03 -17.93 17.32
CA VAL A 119 10.86 -17.41 16.61
C VAL A 119 9.84 -16.93 17.64
N LYS A 120 9.77 -15.61 17.83
CA LYS A 120 8.80 -14.93 18.70
C LYS A 120 7.38 -15.06 18.16
N GLY A 121 7.23 -15.06 16.83
CA GLY A 121 5.92 -15.19 16.22
C GLY A 121 5.99 -15.30 14.70
N VAL A 122 4.96 -15.94 14.14
CA VAL A 122 4.67 -15.98 12.72
C VAL A 122 3.24 -15.48 12.55
N LEU A 123 3.06 -14.40 11.82
CA LEU A 123 1.75 -13.87 11.48
C LEU A 123 1.54 -14.08 9.98
N ILE A 124 0.46 -14.75 9.61
CA ILE A 124 0.03 -14.86 8.22
C ILE A 124 -1.39 -14.33 8.15
N GLU A 125 -1.56 -13.25 7.40
CA GLU A 125 -2.84 -12.58 7.18
C GLU A 125 -3.18 -12.60 5.70
N GLY A 126 -4.39 -13.04 5.40
CA GLY A 126 -4.95 -13.03 4.07
C GLY A 126 -6.26 -12.29 4.03
N ALA A 127 -6.54 -11.61 2.93
CA ALA A 127 -7.86 -11.06 2.65
C ALA A 127 -8.28 -11.36 1.22
N ILE A 128 -9.52 -11.82 1.05
CA ILE A 128 -10.14 -11.98 -0.27
C ILE A 128 -11.41 -11.15 -0.28
N GLY A 129 -11.67 -10.47 -1.40
CA GLY A 129 -12.81 -9.58 -1.45
C GLY A 129 -13.17 -9.11 -2.85
N ILE A 130 -14.19 -8.26 -2.88
CA ILE A 130 -14.62 -7.56 -4.09
C ILE A 130 -14.23 -6.09 -3.94
N PHE A 131 -13.56 -5.58 -4.96
CA PHE A 131 -13.19 -4.18 -5.05
C PHE A 131 -13.94 -3.55 -6.21
N ALA A 132 -14.73 -2.52 -5.90
CA ALA A 132 -15.41 -1.71 -6.88
C ALA A 132 -14.95 -0.26 -6.73
N TYR A 133 -14.64 0.38 -7.86
CA TYR A 133 -14.12 1.75 -7.84
C TYR A 133 -14.68 2.60 -8.98
N GLY A 134 -14.74 3.91 -8.72
CA GLY A 134 -15.05 4.95 -9.69
C GLY A 134 -14.11 6.13 -9.51
N GLU A 135 -13.37 6.50 -10.55
CA GLU A 135 -12.55 7.70 -10.63
C GLU A 135 -13.04 8.57 -11.77
N GLY A 136 -13.00 9.89 -11.58
CA GLY A 136 -13.29 10.83 -12.67
C GLY A 136 -12.61 12.17 -12.43
N GLY A 137 -12.39 12.88 -13.53
CA GLY A 137 -11.75 14.19 -13.49
C GLY A 137 -12.03 15.00 -14.75
N ILE A 138 -11.80 16.30 -14.64
CA ILE A 138 -11.87 17.27 -15.74
C ILE A 138 -10.50 17.91 -15.87
N ASP A 139 -9.91 17.85 -17.07
CA ASP A 139 -8.67 18.53 -17.39
C ASP A 139 -9.02 19.97 -17.82
N VAL A 140 -9.03 20.90 -16.87
CA VAL A 140 -9.23 22.34 -17.15
C VAL A 140 -7.88 22.99 -17.46
N TRP A 141 -7.73 23.51 -18.67
CA TRP A 141 -6.58 24.34 -19.05
C TRP A 141 -6.85 25.79 -18.66
N THR A 142 -6.31 26.25 -17.53
CA THR A 142 -6.39 27.67 -17.18
C THR A 142 -5.29 28.45 -17.89
N PHE A 143 -5.66 29.25 -18.90
CA PHE A 143 -4.74 30.21 -19.51
C PHE A 143 -4.61 31.43 -18.60
N SER A 144 -3.60 31.47 -17.73
CA SER A 144 -3.25 32.72 -17.05
C SER A 144 -2.35 33.55 -17.97
N THR A 145 -2.88 34.64 -18.50
CA THR A 145 -2.06 35.66 -19.17
C THR A 145 -1.50 36.60 -18.11
N TRP A 146 -0.24 36.44 -17.74
CA TRP A 146 0.50 37.46 -17.00
C TRP A 146 1.23 38.35 -18.02
N GLY A 147 0.85 39.63 -18.08
CA GLY A 147 1.54 40.61 -18.90
C GLY A 147 2.89 40.95 -18.29
N TYR A 148 3.98 40.42 -18.84
CA TYR A 148 5.15 41.12 -19.39
C TYR A 148 6.37 40.19 -19.53
N SER A 149 6.97 40.22 -20.72
CA SER A 149 8.39 39.94 -21.02
C SER A 149 9.00 38.57 -20.68
N ARG A 150 9.25 37.80 -21.76
CA ARG A 150 10.25 36.72 -21.95
C ARG A 150 10.28 35.55 -20.94
N GLY A 151 9.81 34.40 -21.42
CA GLY A 151 10.19 33.07 -20.87
C GLY A 151 9.00 32.13 -20.68
N ARG A 152 8.41 31.62 -21.77
CA ARG A 152 7.32 30.64 -21.72
C ARG A 152 7.78 29.33 -21.04
N ARG A 153 7.46 29.13 -19.77
CA ARG A 153 7.29 27.78 -19.19
C ARG A 153 5.79 27.49 -19.08
N ARG A 154 5.32 26.55 -19.89
CA ARG A 154 3.99 25.94 -19.73
C ARG A 154 4.00 25.15 -18.41
N ARG A 155 3.16 25.52 -17.45
CA ARG A 155 2.83 24.65 -16.31
C ARG A 155 1.38 24.21 -16.48
N SER A 156 1.15 22.91 -16.68
CA SER A 156 -0.19 22.34 -16.55
C SER A 156 -0.51 22.25 -15.07
N ILE A 157 -1.59 22.89 -14.64
CA ILE A 157 -2.18 22.65 -13.32
C ILE A 157 -3.31 21.64 -13.55
N ARG A 158 -3.13 20.41 -13.07
CA ARG A 158 -4.21 19.40 -13.07
C ARG A 158 -5.19 19.77 -11.95
N SER A 159 -6.47 19.84 -12.29
CA SER A 159 -7.58 19.98 -11.33
C SER A 159 -7.65 18.75 -10.41
N PRO A 160 -8.16 18.86 -9.16
CA PRO A 160 -8.34 17.72 -8.27
C PRO A 160 -9.21 16.63 -8.91
N SER A 161 -8.69 15.40 -8.93
CA SER A 161 -9.44 14.20 -9.31
C SER A 161 -10.29 13.72 -8.14
N THR A 162 -11.56 13.39 -8.38
CA THR A 162 -12.40 12.76 -7.37
C THR A 162 -12.27 11.25 -7.48
N LYS A 163 -11.80 10.61 -6.40
CA LYS A 163 -11.67 9.15 -6.31
C LYS A 163 -12.65 8.63 -5.26
N LYS A 164 -13.47 7.65 -5.62
CA LYS A 164 -14.27 6.87 -4.66
C LYS A 164 -14.03 5.39 -4.89
N ALA A 165 -13.80 4.67 -3.82
CA ALA A 165 -13.64 3.22 -3.84
C ALA A 165 -14.41 2.60 -2.69
N THR A 166 -14.87 1.38 -2.90
CA THR A 166 -15.49 0.56 -1.86
C THR A 166 -14.94 -0.84 -1.98
N ALA A 167 -14.31 -1.29 -0.90
CA ALA A 167 -13.76 -2.63 -0.78
C ALA A 167 -14.58 -3.39 0.27
N MET A 168 -15.11 -4.56 -0.09
CA MET A 168 -15.66 -5.50 0.87
C MET A 168 -14.69 -6.68 0.96
N ALA A 169 -14.10 -6.89 2.13
CA ALA A 169 -13.06 -7.88 2.37
C ALA A 169 -13.49 -8.86 3.46
N TYR A 170 -13.16 -10.14 3.28
CA TYR A 170 -13.16 -11.13 4.34
C TYR A 170 -11.70 -11.41 4.72
N SER A 171 -11.37 -11.27 6.01
CA SER A 171 -10.03 -11.53 6.54
C SER A 171 -9.92 -12.95 7.11
N LEU A 172 -8.76 -13.55 6.89
CA LEU A 172 -8.34 -14.82 7.49
C LEU A 172 -6.99 -14.56 8.15
N SER A 173 -6.95 -14.55 9.48
CA SER A 173 -5.73 -14.44 10.27
C SER A 173 -5.41 -15.80 10.90
N CYS A 174 -4.25 -16.36 10.60
CA CYS A 174 -3.74 -17.53 11.32
C CYS A 174 -2.56 -17.05 12.18
N SER A 175 -2.80 -16.96 13.49
CA SER A 175 -1.76 -16.67 14.48
C SER A 175 -1.64 -17.86 15.43
N PRO A 176 -0.46 -18.48 15.58
CA PRO A 176 -0.24 -19.48 16.61
C PRO A 176 -0.35 -18.78 17.98
N SER A 177 -1.36 -19.21 18.74
CA SER A 177 -1.79 -18.63 20.01
C SER A 177 -0.67 -18.47 21.05
N SER A 178 -0.33 -17.21 21.39
CA SER A 178 0.07 -16.77 22.74
C SER A 178 0.47 -15.29 22.85
N LEU A 179 -0.27 -14.32 22.30
CA LEU A 179 -0.10 -12.91 22.72
C LEU A 179 -1.46 -12.16 22.77
N PRO A 180 -1.85 -11.60 23.93
CA PRO A 180 -2.95 -10.68 24.02
C PRO A 180 -2.41 -9.27 23.76
N GLU A 181 -2.44 -8.79 22.52
CA GLU A 181 -2.42 -7.35 22.26
C GLU A 181 -2.96 -7.04 20.86
N GLN A 182 -4.27 -6.79 20.79
CA GLN A 182 -4.84 -5.93 19.77
C GLN A 182 -4.27 -4.51 19.94
N ARG A 183 -3.05 -4.25 19.48
CA ARG A 183 -2.46 -2.90 19.44
C ARG A 183 -2.59 -2.31 18.04
N LEU A 184 -3.59 -1.44 17.88
CA LEU A 184 -3.46 -0.11 17.26
C LEU A 184 -2.51 0.03 16.06
N TRP A 185 -2.84 -0.57 14.91
CA TRP A 185 -2.15 -0.29 13.64
C TRP A 185 -2.68 0.95 12.89
N ALA A 186 -3.51 1.79 13.54
CA ALA A 186 -4.16 2.94 12.90
C ALA A 186 -3.60 4.33 13.29
N SER A 187 -2.60 4.46 14.17
CA SER A 187 -2.22 5.79 14.70
C SER A 187 -0.89 6.39 14.23
N TRP A 188 -0.10 5.74 13.37
CA TRP A 188 1.25 6.22 13.03
C TRP A 188 1.47 6.72 11.60
N MET A 189 0.45 6.72 10.74
CA MET A 189 0.49 7.45 9.44
C MET A 189 0.03 8.92 9.53
N ARG A 190 0.29 9.61 10.65
CA ARG A 190 0.32 11.08 10.66
C ARG A 190 1.74 11.54 10.35
N LEU A 191 1.99 11.85 9.08
CA LEU A 191 3.10 12.73 8.72
C LEU A 191 2.93 14.07 9.49
N PRO A 192 4.01 14.64 10.05
CA PRO A 192 3.97 15.99 10.60
C PRO A 192 3.95 16.98 9.43
N GLY A 193 2.89 17.77 9.30
CA GLY A 193 2.90 18.89 8.36
C GLY A 193 1.57 19.23 7.70
N VAL A 194 0.54 19.51 8.49
CA VAL A 194 -0.50 20.47 8.10
C VAL A 194 -0.76 21.34 9.33
N THR A 195 -0.07 22.48 9.42
CA THR A 195 -0.46 23.57 10.31
C THR A 195 -1.70 24.23 9.76
N ASP A 196 -2.63 24.52 10.67
CA ASP A 196 -3.81 25.35 10.45
C ASP A 196 -3.47 26.67 9.73
N ILE A 197 -4.16 26.92 8.62
CA ILE A 197 -4.70 28.24 8.23
C ILE A 197 -6.08 28.00 7.62
#